data_AF-A0A9D1P916-F1
#
_entry.id   AF-A0A9D1P916-F1
#
_cell.length_a   1.000
_cell.length_b   1.000
_cell.length_c   1.000
_cell.angle_alpha   90.00
_cell.angle_beta   90.00
_cell.angle_gamma   90.00
#
_symmetry.space_group_name_H-M   'P 1'
#
loop_
_entity.id
_entity.type
_entity.pdbx_description
1 polymer ?
#
loop_
_entity_poly.entity_id
_entity_poly.type
_entity_poly.pdbx_seq_one_letter_code
_entity_poly.pdbx_strand_id
1 'polypeptide(L)'
;MGKKLAKRAAIGVAVGVALEHIAALITSIALHLGYYAPCLVSLPERVGGEINAVLWQMGLCALLGGVVGGCSAFLGAKQWPVGLRLLAFLGP
;
A
#
# COMPACT_ATOMS: atom_id res chain seq x y z
N MET A 1 -9.42 5.48 21.82
CA MET A 1 -9.18 5.63 20.36
C MET A 1 -7.84 5.08 19.91
N GLY A 2 -6.71 5.35 20.61
CA GLY A 2 -5.36 4.93 20.17
C GLY A 2 -5.20 3.45 19.80
N LYS A 3 -5.77 2.52 20.60
CA LYS A 3 -5.71 1.08 20.32
C LYS A 3 -6.40 0.68 18.99
N LYS A 4 -7.49 1.35 18.60
CA LYS A 4 -8.19 1.11 17.32
C LYS A 4 -7.39 1.67 16.14
N LEU A 5 -6.78 2.85 16.32
CA LEU A 5 -5.93 3.49 15.32
C LEU A 5 -4.70 2.61 15.02
N ALA A 6 -3.98 2.18 16.07
CA ALA A 6 -2.81 1.31 15.94
C ALA A 6 -3.16 -0.02 15.25
N LYS A 7 -4.29 -0.65 15.62
CA LYS A 7 -4.75 -1.89 14.97
C LYS A 7 -5.03 -1.70 13.48
N ARG A 8 -5.71 -0.62 13.09
CA ARG A 8 -6.02 -0.37 11.67
C ARG A 8 -4.81 0.05 10.86
N ALA A 9 -3.89 0.81 11.45
CA ALA A 9 -2.61 1.12 10.82
C ALA A 9 -1.78 -0.15 10.58
N ALA A 10 -1.68 -1.04 11.56
CA ALA A 10 -0.97 -2.32 11.41
C ALA A 10 -1.60 -3.22 10.33
N ILE A 11 -2.94 -3.31 10.28
CA ILE A 11 -3.63 -4.01 9.19
C ILE A 11 -3.33 -3.33 7.85
N GLY A 12 -3.34 -2.01 7.79
CA GLY A 12 -3.00 -1.24 6.60
C GLY A 12 -1.58 -1.53 6.10
N VAL A 13 -0.61 -1.61 7.00
CA VAL A 13 0.78 -2.00 6.68
C VAL A 13 0.82 -3.40 6.06
N ALA A 14 0.18 -4.39 6.70
CA ALA A 14 0.17 -5.76 6.19
C ALA A 14 -0.52 -5.87 4.82
N VAL A 15 -1.63 -5.15 4.63
CA VAL A 15 -2.36 -5.08 3.35
C VAL A 15 -1.50 -4.38 2.28
N GLY A 16 -0.76 -3.32 2.65
CA GLY A 16 0.15 -2.62 1.75
C GLY A 16 1.27 -3.53 1.24
N VAL A 17 1.85 -4.35 2.12
CA VAL A 17 2.87 -5.36 1.75
C VAL A 17 2.28 -6.43 0.83
N ALA A 18 1.07 -6.94 1.14
CA ALA A 18 0.43 -7.94 0.28
C ALA A 18 0.07 -7.38 -1.10
N LEU A 19 -0.36 -6.11 -1.18
CA LEU A 19 -0.65 -5.42 -2.43
C LEU A 19 0.60 -5.21 -3.28
N GLU A 20 1.75 -5.00 -2.66
CA GLU A 20 3.02 -4.87 -3.37
C GLU A 20 3.38 -6.15 -4.15
N HIS A 21 3.18 -7.34 -3.57
CA HIS A 21 3.33 -8.60 -4.29
C HIS A 21 2.38 -8.74 -5.49
N ILE A 22 1.11 -8.34 -5.33
CA ILE A 22 0.13 -8.36 -6.42
C ILE A 22 0.57 -7.40 -7.54
N ALA A 23 1.02 -6.20 -7.19
CA ALA A 23 1.51 -5.21 -8.14
C ALA A 23 2.76 -5.70 -8.88
N ALA A 24 3.71 -6.33 -8.17
CA ALA A 24 4.90 -6.95 -8.76
C ALA A 24 4.52 -8.03 -9.77
N LEU A 25 3.57 -8.90 -9.41
CA LEU A 25 3.08 -9.97 -10.28
C LEU A 25 2.41 -9.44 -11.55
N ILE A 26 1.54 -8.42 -11.43
CA ILE A 26 0.91 -7.75 -12.58
C ILE A 26 1.97 -7.13 -13.50
N THR A 27 2.97 -6.47 -12.91
CA THR A 27 4.03 -5.82 -13.69
C THR A 27 4.88 -6.84 -14.43
N SER A 28 5.17 -7.98 -13.80
CA SER A 28 5.89 -9.10 -14.42
C SER A 28 5.15 -9.67 -15.64
N ILE A 29 3.83 -9.80 -15.55
CA ILE A 29 2.97 -10.24 -16.66
C ILE A 29 2.94 -9.17 -17.76
N ALA A 30 2.73 -7.90 -17.40
CA ALA A 30 2.62 -6.80 -18.35
C ALA A 30 3.90 -6.60 -19.18
N LEU A 31 5.07 -6.81 -18.56
CA LEU A 31 6.37 -6.67 -19.20
C LEU A 31 6.82 -7.96 -19.93
N HIS A 32 6.04 -9.04 -19.90
CA HIS A 32 6.38 -10.33 -20.52
C HIS A 32 7.79 -10.83 -20.20
N LEU A 33 8.25 -10.63 -18.95
CA LEU A 33 9.63 -10.92 -18.58
C LEU A 33 9.96 -12.43 -18.60
N GLY A 34 8.94 -13.30 -18.52
CA GLY A 34 9.11 -14.76 -18.47
C GLY A 34 9.60 -15.30 -17.12
N TYR A 35 9.91 -14.41 -16.17
CA TYR A 35 10.23 -14.71 -14.78
C TYR A 35 9.49 -13.73 -13.85
N TYR A 36 9.46 -14.02 -12.54
CA TYR A 36 8.84 -13.16 -11.53
C TYR A 36 9.84 -12.08 -11.08
N ALA A 37 9.56 -10.82 -11.39
CA ALA A 37 10.30 -9.66 -10.90
C ALA A 37 9.64 -9.14 -9.61
N PRO A 38 10.31 -9.24 -8.44
CA PRO A 38 9.72 -8.86 -7.15
C PRO A 38 9.60 -7.34 -6.96
N CYS A 39 10.26 -6.54 -7.79
CA CYS A 39 10.13 -5.09 -7.82
C CYS A 39 10.16 -4.59 -9.26
N LEU A 40 9.88 -3.29 -9.45
CA LEU A 40 9.94 -2.66 -10.76
C LEU A 40 11.36 -2.80 -11.34
N VAL A 41 11.49 -3.38 -12.54
CA VAL A 41 12.78 -3.80 -13.14
C VAL A 41 13.77 -2.65 -13.35
N SER A 42 13.29 -1.40 -13.41
CA SER A 42 14.11 -0.18 -13.57
C SER A 42 14.59 0.42 -12.24
N LEU A 43 14.12 -0.10 -11.10
CA LEU A 43 14.47 0.37 -9.78
C LEU A 43 15.85 -0.13 -9.30
N PRO A 44 16.24 -1.41 -9.52
CA PRO A 44 17.55 -1.93 -9.12
C PRO A 44 18.74 -1.09 -9.61
N GLU A 45 18.65 -0.53 -10.82
CA GLU A 45 19.69 0.35 -11.40
C GLU A 45 19.84 1.67 -10.62
N ARG A 46 18.76 2.16 -9.99
CA ARG A 46 18.76 3.43 -9.24
C ARG A 46 19.14 3.25 -7.78
N VAL A 47 18.79 2.11 -7.18
CA VAL A 47 19.02 1.85 -5.75
C VAL A 47 20.22 0.92 -5.51
N GLY A 48 20.94 0.52 -6.56
CA GLY A 48 22.18 -0.25 -6.47
C GLY A 48 21.97 -1.72 -6.10
N GLY A 49 20.86 -2.32 -6.54
CA GLY A 49 20.59 -3.75 -6.35
C GLY A 49 19.12 -4.11 -6.20
N GLU A 50 18.79 -5.35 -6.55
CA GLU A 50 17.42 -5.88 -6.55
C GLU A 50 16.84 -5.94 -5.13
N ILE A 51 17.62 -6.43 -4.16
CA ILE A 51 17.16 -6.53 -2.76
C ILE A 51 16.86 -5.14 -2.18
N ASN A 52 17.69 -4.14 -2.50
CA ASN A 52 17.49 -2.78 -2.00
C ASN A 52 16.26 -2.13 -2.65
N ALA A 53 16.06 -2.35 -3.94
CA ALA A 53 14.86 -1.91 -4.65
C ALA A 53 13.58 -2.53 -4.08
N VAL A 54 13.57 -3.84 -3.80
CA VAL A 54 12.44 -4.53 -3.16
C VAL A 54 12.18 -3.96 -1.77
N LEU A 55 13.20 -3.83 -0.92
CA LEU A 55 13.04 -3.25 0.42
C LEU A 55 12.48 -1.82 0.38
N TRP A 56 12.94 -1.02 -0.58
CA TRP A 56 12.46 0.35 -0.76
C TRP A 56 11.00 0.40 -1.20
N GLN A 57 10.63 -0.38 -2.21
CA GLN A 57 9.26 -0.45 -2.72
C GLN A 57 8.30 -1.02 -1.66
N MET A 58 8.69 -2.11 -1.00
CA MET A 58 7.94 -2.73 0.09
C MET A 58 7.75 -1.75 1.25
N GLY A 59 8.80 -1.02 1.64
CA GLY A 59 8.74 -0.02 2.71
C GLY A 59 7.78 1.12 2.39
N LEU A 60 7.80 1.62 1.14
CA LEU A 60 6.87 2.66 0.68
C LEU A 60 5.42 2.17 0.65
N CYS A 61 5.16 0.97 0.12
CA CYS A 61 3.82 0.38 0.11
C CYS A 61 3.29 0.10 1.52
N ALA A 62 4.13 -0.40 2.41
CA ALA A 62 3.82 -0.59 3.82
C ALA A 62 3.45 0.74 4.50
N LEU A 63 4.23 1.80 4.27
CA LEU A 63 3.97 3.13 4.81
C LEU A 63 2.62 3.68 4.31
N LEU A 64 2.38 3.64 3.00
CA LEU A 64 1.13 4.09 2.39
C LEU A 64 -0.07 3.33 2.94
N GLY A 65 0.02 2.00 3.00
CA GLY A 65 -1.01 1.15 3.59
C GLY A 65 -1.29 1.50 5.04
N GLY A 66 -0.25 1.73 5.85
CA GLY A 66 -0.36 2.17 7.23
C GLY A 66 -1.05 3.52 7.39
N VAL A 67 -0.70 4.50 6.56
CA VAL A 67 -1.32 5.83 6.54
C VAL A 67 -2.80 5.73 6.18
N VAL A 68 -3.15 4.97 5.13
CA VAL A 68 -4.55 4.76 4.72
C VAL A 68 -5.35 4.04 5.81
N GLY A 69 -4.77 3.01 6.44
CA GLY A 69 -5.39 2.32 7.57
C GLY A 69 -5.62 3.22 8.78
N GLY A 70 -4.64 4.07 9.11
CA GLY A 70 -4.73 5.08 10.16
C GLY A 70 -5.81 6.13 9.85
N CYS A 71 -5.81 6.70 8.64
CA CYS A 71 -6.83 7.64 8.17
C CYS A 71 -8.22 7.00 8.21
N SER A 72 -8.40 5.77 7.75
CA SER A 72 -9.67 5.05 7.81
C SER A 72 -10.20 4.92 9.24
N ALA A 73 -9.33 4.64 10.21
CA ALA A 73 -9.72 4.61 11.62
C ALA A 73 -10.05 6.00 12.19
N PHE A 74 -9.34 7.04 11.77
CA PHE A 74 -9.62 8.42 12.18
C PHE A 74 -10.96 8.93 11.62
N LEU A 75 -11.18 8.77 10.31
CA LEU A 75 -12.44 9.12 9.64
C LEU A 75 -13.60 8.30 10.18
N GLY A 76 -13.43 6.99 10.41
CA GLY A 76 -14.47 6.13 10.95
C GLY A 76 -14.87 6.45 12.40
N ALA A 77 -14.00 7.13 13.15
CA ALA A 77 -14.28 7.54 14.52
C ALA A 77 -15.02 8.89 14.60
N LYS A 78 -15.05 9.67 13.52
CA LYS A 78 -15.83 10.90 13.43
C LYS A 78 -17.21 10.55 12.85
N GLN A 79 -18.27 10.72 13.64
CA GLN A 79 -19.65 10.54 13.18
C GLN A 79 -19.96 11.62 12.15
N TRP A 80 -19.75 11.32 10.86
CA TRP A 80 -20.16 12.20 9.77
C TRP A 80 -21.62 11.92 9.37
N PRO A 81 -22.39 12.96 9.01
CA PRO A 81 -23.72 12.76 8.42
C PRO A 81 -23.58 11.94 7.13
N VAL A 82 -24.56 11.06 6.89
CA VAL A 82 -24.53 10.01 5.86
C VAL A 82 -24.18 10.53 4.46
N GLY A 83 -24.54 11.77 4.12
CA GLY A 83 -24.23 12.37 2.81
C GLY A 83 -22.73 12.59 2.55
N LEU A 84 -21.94 12.86 3.58
CA LEU A 84 -20.50 13.12 3.44
C LEU A 84 -19.68 11.82 3.41
N ARG A 85 -20.28 10.70 3.87
CA ARG A 85 -19.69 9.35 3.82
C ARG A 85 -19.66 8.78 2.40
N LEU A 86 -20.65 9.08 1.55
CA LEU A 86 -20.63 8.67 0.15
C LEU A 86 -19.58 9.44 -0.66
N LEU A 87 -19.43 10.75 -0.40
CA LEU A 87 -18.46 11.60 -1.10
C LEU A 87 -17.00 11.25 -0.80
N ALA A 88 -16.70 10.72 0.39
CA ALA A 88 -15.35 10.28 0.75
C ALA A 88 -14.96 8.90 0.20
N PHE A 89 -15.94 8.04 -0.11
CA PHE A 89 -15.72 6.73 -0.74
C PHE A 89 -15.82 6.80 -2.28
N LEU A 90 -16.44 7.86 -2.79
CA LEU A 90 -16.65 8.17 -4.20
C LEU A 90 -15.98 9.53 -4.52
N GLY A 91 -14.71 9.67 -4.16
CA GLY A 91 -13.86 10.76 -4.63
C GLY A 91 -12.98 10.23 -5.78
N PRO A 92 -12.85 10.99 -6.89
CA PRO A 92 -12.44 10.52 -8.22
C PRO A 92 -11.05 9.91 -8.31
#